data_AF-A0A8H7Q468-F1
#
_entry.id   AF-A0A8H7Q468-F1
#
_cell.length_a   1.000
_cell.length_b   1.000
_cell.length_c   1.000
_cell.angle_alpha   90.00
_cell.angle_beta   90.00
_cell.angle_gamma   90.00
#
_symmetry.space_group_name_H-M   'P 1'
#
loop_
_entity.id
_entity.type
_entity.pdbx_description
1 polymer ?
#
loop_
_entity_poly.entity_id
_entity_poly.type
_entity_poly.pdbx_seq_one_letter_code
_entity_poly.pdbx_strand_id
1 'polypeptide(L)'
;MFSFLRRTVNVVGESSLKALRMDGLQAWQKELPMFTMNTPQDLQKWVIGCDKDIGGFSEAQLEITPEGVGKFSGNLSLELPADTEIQQSGYAAIRSKVRPSSMFGTPCFDTTLFRYLALRVRGDRRKYFVNIQTDGIIQTDLYQHRLFLRNPGEWQTVMIPFRDFVLTNNGMIQEDQIEMMREKVKTVGISITDREDGPFEIELDWIKAMNTETTEGDMDRQPRETTEDEVDFTKSTH
;
A
#
# COMPACT_ATOMS: atom_id res chain seq x y z
N MET A 1 5.25 15.05 26.22
CA MET A 1 5.91 16.23 25.61
C MET A 1 7.18 15.86 24.83
N PHE A 2 8.11 15.06 25.40
CA PHE A 2 9.36 14.64 24.73
C PHE A 2 9.18 13.89 23.38
N SER A 3 8.16 13.03 23.23
CA SER A 3 7.91 12.31 21.98
C SER A 3 7.53 13.22 20.81
N PHE A 4 6.74 14.29 21.07
CA PHE A 4 6.37 15.27 20.06
C PHE A 4 7.56 16.09 19.58
N LEU A 5 8.43 16.55 20.50
CA LEU A 5 9.66 17.27 20.16
C LEU A 5 10.59 16.42 19.29
N ARG A 6 10.77 15.13 19.63
CA ARG A 6 11.57 14.20 18.83
C ARG A 6 11.00 14.01 17.42
N ARG A 7 9.67 13.90 17.27
CA ARG A 7 9.01 13.82 15.96
C ARG A 7 9.20 15.10 15.15
N THR A 8 9.05 16.27 15.78
CA THR A 8 9.28 17.58 15.16
C THR A 8 10.71 17.67 14.61
N VAL A 9 11.72 17.30 15.40
CA VAL A 9 13.12 17.31 14.94
C VAL A 9 13.35 16.37 13.76
N ASN A 10 12.78 15.16 13.79
CA ASN A 10 12.87 14.23 12.67
C ASN A 10 12.21 14.78 11.39
N VAL A 11 11.01 15.37 11.52
CA VAL A 11 10.28 15.94 10.38
C VAL A 11 11.00 17.17 9.81
N VAL A 12 11.61 18.01 10.66
CA VAL A 12 12.48 19.11 10.19
C VAL A 12 13.68 18.56 9.46
N GLY A 13 14.33 17.51 9.99
CA GLY A 13 15.43 16.83 9.31
C GLY A 13 15.03 16.31 7.91
N GLU A 14 13.92 15.58 7.82
CA GLU A 14 13.39 15.09 6.54
C GLU A 14 12.97 16.22 5.59
N SER A 15 12.36 17.28 6.11
CA SER A 15 11.91 18.43 5.32
C SER A 15 13.09 19.26 4.81
N SER A 16 14.13 19.45 5.62
CA SER A 16 15.39 20.09 5.21
C SER A 16 16.14 19.25 4.19
N LEU A 17 16.17 17.92 4.34
CA LEU A 17 16.73 17.01 3.34
C LEU A 17 15.95 17.05 2.02
N LYS A 18 14.61 17.17 2.08
CA LYS A 18 13.77 17.39 0.90
C LYS A 18 14.05 18.76 0.27
N ALA A 19 14.12 19.83 1.06
CA ALA A 19 14.40 21.18 0.58
C ALA A 19 15.79 21.32 -0.06
N LEU A 20 16.82 20.70 0.54
CA LEU A 20 18.16 20.61 -0.05
C LEU A 20 18.18 19.80 -1.37
N ARG A 21 17.25 18.86 -1.56
CA ARG A 21 17.04 18.17 -2.84
C ARG A 21 16.20 18.99 -3.84
N MET A 22 15.47 20.01 -3.38
CA MET A 22 14.62 20.88 -4.21
C MET A 22 15.38 22.04 -4.88
N ASP A 23 16.69 22.20 -4.64
CA ASP A 23 17.55 23.00 -5.51
C ASP A 23 17.77 22.28 -6.86
N GLY A 24 16.71 22.17 -7.65
CA GLY A 24 16.75 22.09 -9.11
C GLY A 24 16.64 20.72 -9.80
N LEU A 25 16.92 19.58 -9.16
CA LEU A 25 16.90 18.27 -9.85
C LEU A 25 16.53 17.12 -8.91
N GLN A 26 15.24 16.87 -8.67
CA GLN A 26 14.85 15.57 -8.13
C GLN A 26 15.03 14.54 -9.24
N ALA A 27 16.19 13.88 -9.25
CA ALA A 27 16.50 12.84 -10.22
C ALA A 27 15.38 11.78 -10.22
N TRP A 28 14.97 11.37 -11.42
CA TRP A 28 13.97 10.31 -11.60
C TRP A 28 14.27 9.12 -10.69
N GLN A 29 13.25 8.68 -9.97
CA GLN A 29 13.33 7.53 -9.09
C GLN A 29 12.52 6.39 -9.68
N LYS A 30 13.13 5.20 -9.73
CA LYS A 30 12.44 3.98 -10.16
C LYS A 30 11.41 3.55 -9.12
N GLU A 31 11.69 3.75 -7.84
CA GLU A 31 10.87 3.26 -6.74
C GLU A 31 10.90 4.17 -5.50
N LEU A 32 9.79 4.17 -4.78
CA LEU A 32 9.59 4.75 -3.46
C LEU A 32 9.12 3.63 -2.52
N PRO A 33 10.01 3.04 -1.70
CA PRO A 33 9.63 2.06 -0.69
C PRO A 33 8.61 2.64 0.29
N MET A 34 7.50 1.93 0.53
CA MET A 34 6.44 2.40 1.44
C MET A 34 6.34 1.52 2.68
N PHE A 35 6.22 0.20 2.48
CA PHE A 35 6.05 -0.75 3.57
C PHE A 35 6.80 -2.06 3.29
N THR A 36 7.34 -2.63 4.36
CA THR A 36 7.88 -3.99 4.45
C THR A 36 7.07 -4.76 5.48
N MET A 37 7.11 -6.10 5.44
CA MET A 37 6.49 -6.94 6.46
C MET A 37 7.43 -8.06 6.96
N ASN A 38 8.74 -7.79 6.95
CA ASN A 38 9.75 -8.83 7.21
C ASN A 38 10.15 -8.94 8.69
N THR A 39 9.78 -7.95 9.52
CA THR A 39 10.18 -7.89 10.94
C THR A 39 8.99 -7.69 11.87
N PRO A 40 9.04 -8.17 13.13
CA PRO A 40 7.93 -7.97 14.08
C PRO A 40 7.58 -6.50 14.29
N GLN A 41 8.59 -5.62 14.20
CA GLN A 41 8.43 -4.17 14.27
C GLN A 41 7.67 -3.61 13.05
N ASP A 42 7.80 -4.25 11.89
CA ASP A 42 7.00 -3.91 10.73
C ASP A 42 5.53 -4.27 10.93
N LEU A 43 5.22 -5.46 11.47
CA LEU A 43 3.83 -5.85 11.76
C LEU A 43 3.14 -4.91 12.75
N GLN A 44 3.88 -4.32 13.68
CA GLN A 44 3.33 -3.30 14.59
C GLN A 44 2.84 -2.04 13.88
N LYS A 45 3.27 -1.80 12.63
CA LYS A 45 2.79 -0.71 11.78
C LYS A 45 1.47 -1.05 11.10
N TRP A 46 0.89 -2.22 11.33
CA TRP A 46 -0.37 -2.65 10.73
C TRP A 46 -1.48 -2.81 11.79
N VAL A 47 -2.71 -2.66 11.35
CA VAL A 47 -3.94 -2.96 12.10
C VAL A 47 -4.68 -4.03 11.32
N ILE A 48 -5.15 -5.04 12.04
CA ILE A 48 -6.02 -6.10 11.53
C ILE A 48 -7.45 -5.75 11.95
N GLY A 49 -8.41 -5.98 11.08
CA GLY A 49 -9.83 -5.87 11.39
C GLY A 49 -10.64 -6.91 10.63
N CYS A 50 -11.76 -7.33 11.20
CA CYS A 50 -12.68 -8.28 10.55
C CYS A 50 -14.10 -8.04 11.07
N ASP A 51 -15.08 -8.72 10.48
CA ASP A 51 -16.48 -8.59 10.90
C ASP A 51 -16.74 -8.94 12.37
N LYS A 52 -15.82 -9.67 13.04
CA LYS A 52 -15.87 -9.93 14.48
C LYS A 52 -15.90 -8.67 15.32
N ASP A 53 -15.32 -7.57 14.82
CA ASP A 53 -15.35 -6.26 15.49
C ASP A 53 -16.78 -5.68 15.57
N ILE A 54 -17.67 -6.14 14.70
CA ILE A 54 -19.09 -5.79 14.67
C ILE A 54 -19.99 -6.97 15.05
N GLY A 55 -19.44 -8.07 15.59
CA GLY A 55 -20.22 -9.24 16.05
C GLY A 55 -20.35 -10.39 15.04
N GLY A 56 -19.65 -10.32 13.91
CA GLY A 56 -19.48 -11.44 12.98
C GLY A 56 -18.59 -12.56 13.54
N PHE A 57 -18.40 -13.59 12.73
CA PHE A 57 -17.70 -14.82 13.13
C PHE A 57 -16.41 -15.08 12.34
N SER A 58 -15.96 -14.14 11.52
CA SER A 58 -14.68 -14.29 10.81
C SER A 58 -13.50 -14.15 11.75
N GLU A 59 -12.39 -14.78 11.39
CA GLU A 59 -11.12 -14.69 12.11
C GLU A 59 -10.01 -14.26 11.15
N ALA A 60 -9.10 -13.44 11.66
CA ALA A 60 -8.03 -12.86 10.87
C ALA A 60 -6.78 -12.63 11.74
N GLN A 61 -5.61 -12.93 11.17
CA GLN A 61 -4.32 -12.75 11.83
C GLN A 61 -3.24 -12.32 10.84
N LEU A 62 -2.23 -11.62 11.36
CA LEU A 62 -1.06 -11.17 10.62
C LEU A 62 0.20 -11.60 11.37
N GLU A 63 0.99 -12.47 10.75
CA GLU A 63 2.17 -13.09 11.36
C GLU A 63 3.37 -13.01 10.41
N ILE A 64 4.58 -13.28 10.93
CA ILE A 64 5.78 -13.43 10.09
C ILE A 64 6.03 -14.91 9.89
N THR A 65 6.19 -15.31 8.64
CA THR A 65 6.53 -16.69 8.29
C THR A 65 8.01 -16.98 8.59
N PRO A 66 8.41 -18.26 8.66
CA PRO A 66 9.83 -18.61 8.77
C PRO A 66 10.70 -18.08 7.60
N GLU A 67 10.08 -17.79 6.45
CA GLU A 67 10.73 -17.18 5.28
C GLU A 67 10.99 -15.67 5.46
N GLY A 68 10.53 -15.08 6.56
CA GLY A 68 10.73 -13.66 6.86
C GLY A 68 9.81 -12.74 6.06
N VAL A 69 8.59 -13.18 5.73
CA VAL A 69 7.56 -12.36 5.07
C VAL A 69 6.31 -12.26 5.93
N GLY A 70 5.48 -11.25 5.69
CA GLY A 70 4.20 -11.10 6.37
C GLY A 70 3.15 -12.02 5.77
N LYS A 71 2.42 -12.77 6.60
CA LYS A 71 1.31 -13.63 6.21
C LYS A 71 0.02 -13.12 6.83
N PHE A 72 -0.90 -12.69 5.99
CA PHE A 72 -2.28 -12.38 6.34
C PHE A 72 -3.15 -13.59 6.05
N SER A 73 -3.74 -14.16 7.10
CA SER A 73 -4.52 -15.41 6.99
C SER A 73 -5.68 -15.43 7.98
N GLY A 74 -6.64 -16.33 7.74
CA GLY A 74 -7.80 -16.46 8.59
C GLY A 74 -8.87 -17.34 7.99
N ASN A 75 -10.08 -17.25 8.53
CA ASN A 75 -11.25 -17.98 8.07
C ASN A 75 -12.45 -17.03 8.04
N LEU A 76 -13.08 -16.86 6.87
CA LEU A 76 -14.26 -16.02 6.73
C LEU A 76 -15.53 -16.82 7.05
N SER A 77 -16.47 -16.16 7.72
CA SER A 77 -17.83 -16.64 7.94
C SER A 77 -18.84 -15.59 7.49
N LEU A 78 -19.78 -16.03 6.65
CA LEU A 78 -20.93 -15.28 6.17
C LEU A 78 -22.13 -15.41 7.10
N GLU A 79 -21.98 -16.10 8.24
CA GLU A 79 -23.02 -16.16 9.25
C GLU A 79 -23.30 -14.74 9.79
N LEU A 80 -24.58 -14.38 9.82
CA LEU A 80 -25.03 -13.11 10.36
C LEU A 80 -25.30 -13.27 11.85
N PRO A 81 -24.82 -12.36 12.71
CA PRO A 81 -25.22 -12.36 14.12
C PRO A 81 -26.74 -12.18 14.24
N ALA A 82 -27.30 -12.66 15.35
CA ALA A 82 -28.73 -12.58 15.61
C ALA A 82 -29.26 -11.12 15.73
N ASP A 83 -28.35 -10.15 15.81
CA ASP A 83 -28.68 -8.73 15.87
C ASP A 83 -29.07 -8.18 14.50
N THR A 84 -30.22 -7.51 14.44
CA THR A 84 -30.92 -7.18 13.18
C THR A 84 -30.30 -6.04 12.37
N GLU A 85 -29.33 -5.32 12.93
CA GLU A 85 -28.71 -4.17 12.24
C GLU A 85 -27.63 -4.58 11.22
N ILE A 86 -27.04 -5.77 11.37
CA ILE A 86 -25.91 -6.20 10.52
C ILE A 86 -26.44 -6.97 9.32
N GLN A 87 -26.37 -6.33 8.16
CA GLN A 87 -26.89 -6.89 6.91
C GLN A 87 -25.82 -7.62 6.09
N GLN A 88 -24.54 -7.49 6.44
CA GLN A 88 -23.41 -8.09 5.71
C GLN A 88 -22.28 -8.48 6.68
N SER A 89 -21.84 -9.74 6.58
CA SER A 89 -20.65 -10.29 7.22
C SER A 89 -19.74 -10.94 6.17
N GLY A 90 -18.63 -11.53 6.60
CA GLY A 90 -17.62 -12.16 5.74
C GLY A 90 -16.59 -11.17 5.20
N TYR A 91 -15.96 -10.38 6.08
CA TYR A 91 -14.81 -9.56 5.69
C TYR A 91 -13.65 -9.65 6.67
N ALA A 92 -12.45 -9.53 6.12
CA ALA A 92 -11.22 -9.32 6.88
C ALA A 92 -10.30 -8.35 6.13
N ALA A 93 -9.53 -7.56 6.87
CA ALA A 93 -8.61 -6.60 6.29
C ALA A 93 -7.39 -6.36 7.19
N ILE A 94 -6.29 -5.98 6.53
CA ILE A 94 -5.14 -5.35 7.16
C ILE A 94 -4.93 -3.97 6.56
N ARG A 95 -4.51 -3.01 7.38
CA ARG A 95 -4.21 -1.64 6.96
C ARG A 95 -3.00 -1.10 7.72
N SER A 96 -2.11 -0.42 7.02
CA SER A 96 -1.01 0.30 7.66
C SER A 96 -1.55 1.40 8.59
N LYS A 97 -0.97 1.57 9.77
CA LYS A 97 -1.27 2.65 10.70
C LYS A 97 -0.92 3.99 10.10
N VAL A 98 -1.77 4.99 10.36
CA VAL A 98 -1.44 6.38 10.08
C VAL A 98 -0.19 6.76 10.86
N ARG A 99 0.80 7.32 10.17
CA ARG A 99 2.03 7.78 10.81
C ARG A 99 1.70 8.88 11.82
N PRO A 100 2.29 8.86 13.04
CA PRO A 100 1.94 9.82 14.07
C PRO A 100 2.17 11.27 13.61
N SER A 101 1.15 12.11 13.78
CA SER A 101 1.23 13.52 13.41
C SER A 101 2.27 14.28 14.24
N SER A 102 2.81 15.32 13.63
CA SER A 102 3.72 16.29 14.23
C SER A 102 3.13 17.70 14.14
N MET A 103 3.85 18.72 14.62
CA MET A 103 3.42 20.12 14.45
C MET A 103 3.38 20.55 12.96
N PHE A 104 3.97 19.77 12.06
CA PHE A 104 3.95 19.99 10.60
C PHE A 104 2.89 19.14 9.88
N GLY A 105 1.94 18.57 10.62
CA GLY A 105 0.88 17.74 10.08
C GLY A 105 1.16 16.23 10.14
N THR A 106 0.32 15.47 9.45
CA THR A 106 0.36 14.00 9.38
C THR A 106 1.28 13.57 8.23
N PRO A 107 2.36 12.80 8.50
CA PRO A 107 3.24 12.34 7.43
C PRO A 107 2.50 11.45 6.43
N CYS A 108 2.51 11.86 5.16
CA CYS A 108 1.95 11.12 4.03
C CYS A 108 3.04 10.71 3.03
N PHE A 109 2.72 9.79 2.12
CA PHE A 109 3.55 9.47 0.97
C PHE A 109 3.11 10.34 -0.20
N ASP A 110 4.09 10.94 -0.87
CA ASP A 110 3.88 11.61 -2.14
C ASP A 110 4.23 10.64 -3.26
N THR A 111 3.19 10.19 -3.97
CA THR A 111 3.26 9.19 -5.04
C THR A 111 3.02 9.81 -6.42
N THR A 112 2.94 11.14 -6.52
CA THR A 112 2.62 11.86 -7.78
C THR A 112 3.60 11.54 -8.92
N LEU A 113 4.88 11.36 -8.59
CA LEU A 113 5.94 11.02 -9.55
C LEU A 113 6.02 9.52 -9.89
N PHE A 114 5.09 8.69 -9.39
CA PHE A 114 5.08 7.24 -9.61
C PHE A 114 3.77 6.80 -10.27
N ARG A 115 3.89 5.97 -11.30
CA ARG A 115 2.72 5.48 -12.05
C ARG A 115 1.96 4.37 -11.33
N TYR A 116 2.68 3.49 -10.64
CA TYR A 116 2.13 2.24 -10.11
C TYR A 116 2.30 2.15 -8.60
N LEU A 117 1.28 1.60 -7.93
CA LEU A 117 1.48 0.91 -6.67
C LEU A 117 1.87 -0.53 -6.97
N ALA A 118 3.01 -0.97 -6.46
CA ALA A 118 3.51 -2.32 -6.64
C ALA A 118 3.54 -3.09 -5.32
N LEU A 119 3.10 -4.34 -5.36
CA LEU A 119 3.09 -5.25 -4.23
C LEU A 119 3.76 -6.56 -4.64
N ARG A 120 4.67 -7.06 -3.80
CA ARG A 120 5.23 -8.41 -3.93
C ARG A 120 4.44 -9.36 -3.03
N VAL A 121 3.71 -10.28 -3.67
CA VAL A 121 2.70 -11.10 -3.01
C VAL A 121 2.74 -12.56 -3.49
N ARG A 122 2.35 -13.47 -2.60
CA ARG A 122 2.03 -14.88 -2.89
C ARG A 122 0.72 -15.19 -2.19
N GLY A 123 -0.34 -15.50 -2.93
CA GLY A 123 -1.66 -15.72 -2.34
C GLY A 123 -2.36 -16.91 -2.95
N ASP A 124 -3.48 -17.27 -2.34
CA ASP A 124 -4.37 -18.33 -2.79
C ASP A 124 -5.27 -17.89 -3.97
N ARG A 125 -6.39 -18.58 -4.20
CA ARG A 125 -7.35 -18.30 -5.27
C ARG A 125 -8.48 -17.33 -4.87
N ARG A 126 -8.45 -16.80 -3.64
CA ARG A 126 -9.47 -15.88 -3.11
C ARG A 126 -9.35 -14.50 -3.76
N LYS A 127 -10.39 -13.69 -3.63
CA LYS A 127 -10.45 -12.37 -4.29
C LYS A 127 -10.11 -11.27 -3.29
N TYR A 128 -8.86 -10.84 -3.32
CA TYR A 128 -8.37 -9.73 -2.50
C TYR A 128 -8.54 -8.38 -3.19
N PHE A 129 -8.59 -7.32 -2.40
CA PHE A 129 -8.60 -5.93 -2.82
C PHE A 129 -7.45 -5.18 -2.15
N VAL A 130 -6.83 -4.28 -2.89
CA VAL A 130 -5.87 -3.29 -2.37
C VAL A 130 -6.63 -2.00 -2.12
N ASN A 131 -6.43 -1.43 -0.93
CA ASN A 131 -7.12 -0.23 -0.48
C ASN A 131 -6.10 0.87 -0.18
N ILE A 132 -6.37 2.08 -0.65
CA ILE A 132 -5.55 3.27 -0.39
C ILE A 132 -6.44 4.31 0.28
N GLN A 133 -5.96 4.88 1.38
CA GLN A 133 -6.59 6.03 2.04
C GLN A 133 -5.67 7.24 1.88
N THR A 134 -6.25 8.37 1.47
CA THR A 134 -5.55 9.65 1.35
C THR A 134 -5.94 10.61 2.47
N ASP A 135 -5.21 11.71 2.64
CA ASP A 135 -5.58 12.82 3.54
C ASP A 135 -6.59 13.76 2.89
N GLY A 136 -7.71 13.18 2.45
CA GLY A 136 -8.85 13.89 1.90
C GLY A 136 -9.81 14.42 2.97
N ILE A 137 -10.83 15.16 2.52
CA ILE A 137 -11.85 15.77 3.38
C ILE A 137 -12.70 14.68 4.06
N ILE A 138 -13.09 13.66 3.31
CA ILE A 138 -13.94 12.57 3.80
C ILE A 138 -13.03 11.43 4.28
N GLN A 139 -13.04 11.18 5.58
CA GLN A 139 -12.14 10.18 6.18
C GLN A 139 -12.55 8.74 5.87
N THR A 140 -13.80 8.50 5.46
CA THR A 140 -14.29 7.17 5.07
C THR A 140 -14.02 6.82 3.61
N ASP A 141 -13.47 7.75 2.83
CA ASP A 141 -13.10 7.50 1.44
C ASP A 141 -11.94 6.51 1.36
N LEU A 142 -12.12 5.50 0.51
CA LEU A 142 -11.12 4.51 0.18
C LEU A 142 -11.05 4.37 -1.33
N TYR A 143 -9.84 4.35 -1.85
CA TYR A 143 -9.58 4.01 -3.24
C TYR A 143 -9.25 2.52 -3.30
N GLN A 144 -10.06 1.75 -4.02
CA GLN A 144 -9.97 0.29 -4.05
C GLN A 144 -9.67 -0.22 -5.45
N HIS A 145 -8.84 -1.25 -5.53
CA HIS A 145 -8.60 -2.00 -6.76
C HIS A 145 -8.52 -3.49 -6.44
N ARG A 146 -9.07 -4.34 -7.31
CA ARG A 146 -8.99 -5.80 -7.13
C ARG A 146 -7.54 -6.28 -7.34
N LEU A 147 -7.01 -7.06 -6.42
CA LEU A 147 -5.70 -7.67 -6.56
C LEU A 147 -5.80 -8.90 -7.46
N PHE A 148 -5.28 -8.82 -8.68
CA PHE A 148 -5.28 -9.93 -9.62
C PHE A 148 -3.98 -10.73 -9.51
N LEU A 149 -4.08 -11.96 -8.97
CA LEU A 149 -2.99 -12.93 -8.95
C LEU A 149 -3.06 -13.82 -10.19
N ARG A 150 -2.03 -13.78 -11.04
CA ARG A 150 -1.96 -14.60 -12.27
C ARG A 150 -1.59 -16.04 -11.94
N ASN A 151 -0.65 -16.22 -11.01
CA ASN A 151 -0.17 -17.52 -10.58
C ASN A 151 -0.38 -17.70 -9.07
N PRO A 152 -1.59 -18.08 -8.61
CA PRO A 152 -1.82 -18.41 -7.19
C PRO A 152 -0.82 -19.45 -6.68
N GLY A 153 -0.29 -19.24 -5.46
CA GLY A 153 0.75 -20.08 -4.86
C GLY A 153 2.19 -19.70 -5.23
N GLU A 154 2.40 -18.80 -6.20
CA GLU A 154 3.73 -18.32 -6.58
C GLU A 154 3.93 -16.85 -6.20
N TRP A 155 5.17 -16.51 -5.86
CA TRP A 155 5.57 -15.13 -5.63
C TRP A 155 5.55 -14.34 -6.93
N GLN A 156 4.77 -13.26 -6.95
CA GLN A 156 4.66 -12.37 -8.10
C GLN A 156 4.62 -10.91 -7.67
N THR A 157 5.04 -10.04 -8.58
CA THR A 157 4.95 -8.58 -8.38
C THR A 157 3.75 -8.08 -9.17
N VAL A 158 2.73 -7.60 -8.47
CA VAL A 158 1.56 -6.98 -9.09
C VAL A 158 1.75 -5.48 -9.10
N MET A 159 1.64 -4.86 -10.27
CA MET A 159 1.71 -3.41 -10.46
C MET A 159 0.34 -2.89 -10.85
N ILE A 160 -0.22 -2.00 -10.05
CA ILE A 160 -1.55 -1.43 -10.24
C ILE A 160 -1.38 0.06 -10.53
N PRO A 161 -1.78 0.57 -11.70
CA PRO A 161 -1.78 2.01 -11.96
C PRO A 161 -2.62 2.75 -10.91
N PHE A 162 -2.13 3.86 -10.37
CA PHE A 162 -2.91 4.62 -9.38
C PHE A 162 -4.26 5.10 -9.92
N ARG A 163 -4.32 5.41 -11.22
CA ARG A 163 -5.56 5.84 -11.92
C ARG A 163 -6.63 4.74 -12.03
N ASP A 164 -6.25 3.48 -11.85
CA ASP A 164 -7.19 2.36 -11.98
C ASP A 164 -7.95 2.11 -10.67
N PHE A 165 -7.53 2.74 -9.55
CA PHE A 165 -8.26 2.63 -8.29
C PHE A 165 -9.57 3.41 -8.34
N VAL A 166 -10.63 2.77 -7.83
CA VAL A 166 -11.99 3.33 -7.81
C VAL A 166 -12.31 3.82 -6.41
N LEU A 167 -12.89 5.03 -6.32
CA LEU A 167 -13.36 5.60 -5.07
C LEU A 167 -14.58 4.85 -4.54
N THR A 168 -14.49 4.42 -3.29
CA THR A 168 -15.57 3.80 -2.52
C THR A 168 -15.70 4.48 -1.15
N ASN A 169 -16.90 4.42 -0.59
CA ASN A 169 -17.21 4.90 0.75
C ASN A 169 -18.04 3.83 1.46
N ASN A 170 -17.60 3.38 2.64
CA ASN A 170 -18.25 2.28 3.38
C ASN A 170 -18.53 1.03 2.51
N GLY A 171 -17.61 0.69 1.60
CA GLY A 171 -17.74 -0.46 0.70
C GLY A 171 -18.63 -0.24 -0.52
N MET A 172 -19.23 0.95 -0.67
CA MET A 172 -20.07 1.31 -1.81
C MET A 172 -19.28 2.15 -2.82
N ILE A 173 -19.30 1.76 -4.09
CA ILE A 173 -18.71 2.54 -5.19
C ILE A 173 -19.45 3.88 -5.27
N GLN A 174 -18.69 4.98 -5.29
CA GLN A 174 -19.26 6.31 -5.44
C GLN A 174 -19.58 6.59 -6.90
N GLU A 175 -20.72 7.21 -7.18
CA GLU A 175 -21.07 7.63 -8.56
C GLU A 175 -20.15 8.76 -9.02
N ASP A 176 -19.94 9.75 -8.14
CA ASP A 176 -19.00 10.84 -8.35
C ASP A 176 -17.58 10.40 -8.00
N GLN A 177 -16.81 10.01 -9.01
CA GLN A 177 -15.41 9.66 -8.86
C GLN A 177 -14.55 10.93 -8.74
N ILE A 178 -13.83 11.05 -7.64
CA ILE A 178 -12.83 12.09 -7.40
C ILE A 178 -11.45 11.48 -7.65
N GLU A 179 -10.54 12.26 -8.23
CA GLU A 179 -9.17 11.81 -8.41
C GLU A 179 -8.45 11.65 -7.07
N MET A 180 -7.67 10.57 -6.94
CA MET A 180 -6.88 10.29 -5.75
C MET A 180 -5.84 11.38 -5.49
N MET A 181 -5.83 11.96 -4.29
CA MET A 181 -4.78 12.87 -3.80
C MET A 181 -3.46 12.12 -3.57
N ARG A 182 -2.74 11.84 -4.66
CA ARG A 182 -1.51 11.02 -4.69
C ARG A 182 -0.36 11.63 -3.89
N GLU A 183 -0.38 12.94 -3.65
CA GLU A 183 0.59 13.66 -2.82
C GLU A 183 0.38 13.44 -1.31
N LYS A 184 -0.79 12.90 -0.92
CA LYS A 184 -1.17 12.66 0.49
C LYS A 184 -1.66 11.23 0.76
N VAL A 185 -0.97 10.23 0.25
CA VAL A 185 -1.29 8.82 0.57
C VAL A 185 -0.94 8.53 2.03
N LYS A 186 -1.95 8.22 2.85
CA LYS A 186 -1.81 7.97 4.30
C LYS A 186 -1.56 6.51 4.61
N THR A 187 -2.39 5.64 4.04
CA THR A 187 -2.37 4.20 4.36
C THR A 187 -2.60 3.35 3.14
N VAL A 188 -1.99 2.17 3.13
CA VAL A 188 -2.30 1.10 2.18
C VAL A 188 -2.78 -0.10 2.99
N GLY A 189 -3.71 -0.86 2.43
CA GLY A 189 -4.28 -2.05 3.04
C GLY A 189 -4.63 -3.13 2.03
N ILE A 190 -4.89 -4.32 2.54
CA ILE A 190 -5.45 -5.44 1.79
C ILE A 190 -6.70 -5.90 2.51
N SER A 191 -7.76 -6.16 1.76
CA SER A 191 -9.00 -6.73 2.29
C SER A 191 -9.48 -7.89 1.45
N ILE A 192 -10.24 -8.77 2.09
CA ILE A 192 -11.01 -9.84 1.45
C ILE A 192 -12.48 -9.65 1.84
N THR A 193 -13.34 -9.66 0.84
CA THR A 193 -14.81 -9.53 0.96
C THR A 193 -15.47 -10.22 -0.23
N ASP A 194 -14.99 -11.41 -0.54
CA ASP A 194 -15.34 -12.13 -1.77
C ASP A 194 -16.65 -12.92 -1.66
N ARG A 195 -17.33 -12.83 -0.50
CA ARG A 195 -18.58 -13.53 -0.17
C ARG A 195 -18.44 -15.05 -0.29
N GLU A 196 -17.28 -15.57 0.08
CA GLU A 196 -17.01 -17.00 0.16
C GLU A 196 -16.65 -17.38 1.60
N ASP A 197 -17.31 -18.40 2.14
CA ASP A 197 -16.92 -18.98 3.44
C ASP A 197 -15.60 -19.74 3.31
N GLY A 198 -14.84 -19.76 4.41
CA GLY A 198 -13.68 -20.63 4.53
C GLY A 198 -12.34 -19.90 4.57
N PRO A 199 -11.23 -20.66 4.54
CA PRO A 199 -9.91 -20.14 4.79
C PRO A 199 -9.44 -19.20 3.68
N PHE A 200 -8.62 -18.23 4.07
CA PHE A 200 -7.91 -17.37 3.15
C PHE A 200 -6.46 -17.19 3.62
N GLU A 201 -5.55 -17.03 2.66
CA GLU A 201 -4.14 -16.78 2.92
C GLU A 201 -3.48 -15.97 1.80
N ILE A 202 -2.83 -14.88 2.20
CA ILE A 202 -1.95 -14.09 1.34
C ILE A 202 -0.71 -13.65 2.09
N GLU A 203 0.44 -13.85 1.46
CA GLU A 203 1.73 -13.41 1.94
C GLU A 203 2.21 -12.17 1.17
N LEU A 204 2.94 -11.33 1.90
CA LEU A 204 3.36 -10.00 1.52
C LEU A 204 4.81 -9.78 1.95
N ASP A 205 5.64 -9.39 0.99
CA ASP A 205 7.03 -9.03 1.25
C ASP A 205 7.14 -7.51 1.42
N TRP A 206 6.75 -6.77 0.38
CA TRP A 206 6.80 -5.31 0.36
C TRP A 206 5.69 -4.67 -0.47
N ILE A 207 5.49 -3.38 -0.19
CA ILE A 207 4.65 -2.44 -0.95
C ILE A 207 5.47 -1.19 -1.25
N LYS A 208 5.48 -0.75 -2.50
CA LYS A 208 6.18 0.47 -2.93
C LYS A 208 5.43 1.16 -4.06
N ALA A 209 5.64 2.46 -4.22
CA ALA A 209 5.28 3.14 -5.46
C ALA A 209 6.44 2.97 -6.45
N MET A 210 6.17 2.79 -7.74
CA MET A 210 7.23 2.61 -8.73
C MET A 210 6.85 3.08 -10.13
N ASN A 211 7.89 3.27 -10.93
CA ASN A 211 7.84 3.47 -12.37
C ASN A 211 8.51 2.27 -13.07
N THR A 212 8.08 1.96 -14.28
CA THR A 212 8.91 1.22 -15.24
C THR A 212 9.90 2.19 -15.90
N GLU A 213 10.84 1.66 -16.68
CA GLU A 213 11.90 2.45 -17.33
C GLU A 213 11.37 3.48 -18.33
N THR A 214 10.13 3.31 -18.78
CA THR A 214 9.45 4.16 -19.75
C THR A 214 8.39 5.05 -19.12
N THR A 215 8.37 5.21 -17.80
CA THR A 215 7.28 5.91 -17.10
C THR A 215 7.80 6.85 -16.01
N GLU A 216 7.09 7.96 -15.81
CA GLU A 216 7.36 8.95 -14.78
C GLU A 216 6.04 9.60 -14.34
N GLY A 217 5.47 9.10 -13.24
CA GLY A 217 4.12 9.48 -12.83
C GLY A 217 3.11 9.13 -13.91
N ASP A 218 2.30 10.11 -14.32
CA ASP A 218 1.30 9.88 -15.37
C ASP A 218 1.87 10.06 -16.79
N MET A 219 3.15 10.46 -16.92
CA MET A 219 3.80 10.71 -18.20
C MET A 219 4.62 9.51 -18.68
N ASP A 220 4.61 9.30 -20.00
CA ASP A 220 5.55 8.37 -20.64
C ASP A 220 6.91 9.04 -20.78
N ARG A 221 7.96 8.28 -20.48
CA ARG A 221 9.35 8.71 -20.54
C ARG A 221 10.03 7.99 -21.68
N GLN A 222 10.73 8.74 -22.54
CA GLN A 222 11.63 8.13 -23.50
C GLN A 222 12.82 7.50 -22.76
N PRO A 223 13.18 6.24 -23.04
CA PRO A 223 14.40 5.66 -22.51
C PRO A 223 15.57 6.61 -22.79
N ARG A 224 16.45 6.84 -21.82
CA ARG A 224 17.71 7.52 -22.13
C ARG A 224 18.44 6.61 -23.12
N GLU A 225 18.76 7.11 -24.30
CA GLU A 225 19.69 6.43 -25.20
C GLU A 225 20.97 6.19 -24.40
N THR A 226 21.35 4.93 -24.22
CA THR A 226 22.68 4.59 -23.72
C THR A 226 23.68 5.05 -24.78
N THR A 227 24.21 6.26 -24.63
CA THR A 227 25.37 6.70 -25.41
C THR A 227 26.50 5.72 -25.13
N GLU A 228 27.09 5.16 -26.18
CA GLU A 228 28.15 4.13 -26.14
C GLU A 228 29.42 4.54 -25.38
N ASP A 229 29.51 5.79 -24.92
CA ASP A 229 30.66 6.37 -24.21
C ASP A 229 30.91 5.81 -22.79
N GLU A 230 29.96 5.06 -22.19
CA GLU A 230 30.18 4.41 -20.88
C GLU A 230 30.89 3.04 -20.98
N VAL A 231 31.01 2.46 -22.19
CA VAL A 231 31.62 1.13 -22.38
C VAL A 231 33.15 1.19 -22.44
N ASP A 232 33.75 2.36 -22.69
CA ASP A 232 35.20 2.47 -22.96
C ASP A 232 36.08 2.70 -21.72
N PHE A 233 35.51 3.04 -20.56
CA PHE A 233 36.29 3.26 -19.33
C PHE A 233 36.70 1.98 -18.59
N THR A 234 36.24 0.79 -19.02
CA THR A 234 36.63 -0.50 -18.39
C THR A 234 37.61 -1.33 -19.21
N LYS A 235 38.03 -0.88 -20.41
CA LYS A 235 38.96 -1.63 -21.26
C LYS A 235 40.40 -1.10 -21.32
N SER A 236 40.73 -0.02 -20.62
CA SER A 236 42.08 0.56 -20.63
C SER A 236 42.80 0.44 -19.29
N THR A 237 42.87 -0.77 -18.72
CA THR A 237 43.84 -1.13 -17.68
C THR A 237 44.20 -2.61 -17.81
N HIS A 238 45.01 -2.93 -18.83
CA HIS A 238 45.89 -4.11 -18.88
C HIS A 238 47.28 -3.63 -19.30
#